data_AF-A0A0G4GC65-F1
#
_entry.id   AF-A0A0G4GC65-F1
#
_cell.length_a   1.000
_cell.length_b   1.000
_cell.length_c   1.000
_cell.angle_alpha   90.00
_cell.angle_beta   90.00
_cell.angle_gamma   90.00
#
_symmetry.space_group_name_H-M   'P 1'
#
loop_
_entity.id
_entity.type
_entity.pdbx_description
1 polymer ?
#
loop_
_entity_poly.entity_id
_entity_poly.type
_entity_poly.pdbx_seq_one_letter_code
_entity_poly.pdbx_strand_id
1 'polypeptide(L)' 'DDSTVYEGEWANGRKEGRGILKLATGHTLQGTWRQGEVVKVDEFRFPSDSPWVNPDL' A
#
# COMPACT_ATOMS: atom_id res chain seq x y z
N ASP A 1 1.80 14.59 10.59
CA ASP A 1 0.83 13.53 10.90
C ASP A 1 1.18 12.37 9.98
N ASP A 2 1.89 11.36 10.48
CA ASP A 2 2.31 10.17 9.73
C ASP A 2 1.10 9.24 9.55
N SER A 3 0.08 9.74 8.84
CA SER A 3 -1.16 9.03 8.54
C SER A 3 -0.93 7.95 7.47
N THR A 4 -0.01 7.02 7.76
CA THR A 4 0.09 5.78 7.00
C THR A 4 -0.96 4.80 7.52
N VAL A 5 -1.87 4.38 6.64
CA VAL A 5 -2.97 3.48 6.97
C VAL A 5 -2.71 2.16 6.28
N TYR A 6 -2.79 1.06 7.01
CA TYR A 6 -2.72 -0.28 6.42
C TYR A 6 -4.08 -0.97 6.50
N GLU A 7 -4.54 -1.45 5.35
CA GLU A 7 -5.76 -2.21 5.18
C GLU A 7 -5.40 -3.60 4.66
N GLY A 8 -5.54 -4.62 5.49
CA GLY A 8 -5.18 -5.98 5.13
C GLY A 8 -5.25 -6.91 6.32
N GLU A 9 -4.67 -8.09 6.15
CA GLU A 9 -4.65 -9.07 7.22
C GLU A 9 -3.59 -8.71 8.28
N TRP A 10 -3.88 -9.08 9.53
CA TRP A 10 -3.03 -8.86 10.68
C TRP A 10 -2.85 -10.16 11.45
N ALA A 11 -1.63 -10.48 11.85
CA ALA A 11 -1.30 -11.60 12.72
C ALA A 11 -0.35 -11.13 13.81
N ASN A 12 -0.65 -11.46 15.08
CA ASN A 12 0.16 -11.07 16.24
C ASN A 12 0.44 -9.55 16.33
N GLY A 13 -0.54 -8.72 15.93
CA GLY A 13 -0.37 -7.27 15.90
C GLY A 13 0.55 -6.74 14.80
N ARG A 14 0.92 -7.58 13.84
CA ARG A 14 1.74 -7.20 12.67
C ARG A 14 0.98 -7.46 11.38
N LYS A 15 1.34 -6.72 10.32
CA LYS A 15 0.81 -6.90 8.97
C LYS A 15 1.20 -8.28 8.46
N GLU A 16 0.24 -9.03 7.95
CA GLU A 16 0.40 -10.40 7.45
C GLU A 16 -0.49 -10.58 6.21
N GLY A 17 -0.23 -11.58 5.38
CA GLY A 17 -1.10 -11.92 4.25
C GLY A 17 -1.21 -10.81 3.21
N ARG A 18 -2.35 -10.67 2.53
CA ARG A 18 -2.55 -9.63 1.53
C ARG A 18 -3.00 -8.33 2.18
N GLY A 19 -2.42 -7.22 1.73
CA GLY A 19 -2.79 -5.91 2.24
C GLY A 19 -2.32 -4.73 1.40
N ILE A 20 -2.92 -3.59 1.70
CA ILE A 20 -2.73 -2.31 1.03
C ILE A 20 -2.22 -1.32 2.08
N LEU A 21 -1.04 -0.76 1.85
CA LEU A 21 -0.47 0.32 2.62
C LEU A 21 -0.74 1.65 1.90
N LYS A 22 -1.57 2.50 2.50
CA LYS A 22 -1.76 3.89 2.12
C LYS A 22 -0.72 4.73 2.85
N LEU A 23 0.14 5.40 2.09
CA LEU A 23 1.14 6.31 2.62
C LEU A 23 0.51 7.70 2.82
N ALA A 24 0.98 8.46 3.81
CA ALA A 24 0.51 9.82 4.06
C ALA A 24 0.74 10.76 2.86
N THR A 25 1.68 10.40 1.98
CA THR A 25 1.96 11.09 0.71
C THR A 25 0.90 10.84 -0.38
N GLY A 26 -0.12 10.02 -0.11
CA GLY A 26 -1.19 9.67 -1.05
C GLY A 26 -0.88 8.47 -1.96
N HIS A 27 0.30 7.88 -1.83
CA HIS A 27 0.66 6.67 -2.56
C HIS A 27 0.03 5.43 -1.92
N THR A 28 -0.25 4.43 -2.74
CA THR A 28 -0.86 3.16 -2.30
C THR A 28 0.02 2.00 -2.73
N LEU A 29 0.41 1.15 -1.79
CA LEU A 29 1.20 -0.04 -2.06
C LEU A 29 0.38 -1.28 -1.72
N GLN A 30 0.02 -2.05 -2.73
CA GLN A 30 -0.65 -3.33 -2.57
C GLN A 30 0.37 -4.46 -2.68
N GLY A 31 0.32 -5.39 -1.73
CA GLY A 31 1.25 -6.49 -1.69
C GLY A 31 0.92 -7.55 -0.66
N THR A 32 1.80 -8.54 -0.60
CA THR A 32 1.82 -9.56 0.45
C THR A 32 2.78 -9.13 1.55
N TRP A 33 2.32 -9.21 2.78
CA TRP A 33 2.99 -8.82 4.01
C TRP A 33 3.30 -10.05 4.85
N ARG A 34 4.43 -10.03 5.54
CA ARG A 34 4.83 -11.07 6.49
C ARG A 34 5.55 -10.45 7.66
N GLN A 35 5.09 -10.73 8.88
CA GLN A 35 5.68 -10.20 10.11
C GLN A 35 5.86 -8.66 10.15
N GLY A 36 5.01 -7.91 9.44
CA GLY A 36 5.08 -6.44 9.37
C GLY A 36 5.83 -5.89 8.17
N GLU A 37 6.48 -6.73 7.38
CA GLU A 37 7.27 -6.34 6.21
C GLU A 37 6.58 -6.76 4.92
N VAL A 38 6.74 -5.96 3.86
CA VAL A 38 6.24 -6.34 2.53
C VAL A 38 7.20 -7.36 1.91
N VAL A 39 6.72 -8.57 1.67
CA VAL A 39 7.49 -9.64 1.04
C VAL A 39 7.29 -9.71 -0.47
N LYS A 40 6.17 -9.19 -0.96
CA LYS A 40 5.87 -9.10 -2.39
C LYS A 40 5.04 -7.87 -2.66
N VAL A 41 5.44 -7.06 -3.63
CA VAL A 41 4.62 -5.95 -4.13
C VAL A 41 3.87 -6.45 -5.35
N ASP A 42 2.54 -6.36 -5.32
CA ASP A 42 1.68 -6.69 -6.46
C ASP A 42 1.39 -5.43 -7.30
N GLU A 43 1.13 -4.29 -6.65
CA GLU A 43 0.84 -3.03 -7.35
C GLU A 43 1.29 -1.82 -6.53
N PHE A 44 1.86 -0.81 -7.20
CA PHE A 44 2.14 0.50 -6.61
C PHE A 44 1.36 1.56 -7.38
N ARG A 45 0.43 2.23 -6.69
CA ARG A 45 -0.38 3.32 -7.23
C ARG A 45 0.13 4.67 -6.74
N PHE A 46 0.25 5.58 -7.69
CA PHE A 46 0.41 7.00 -7.41
C PHE A 46 -0.92 7.58 -6.91
N PRO A 47 -0.88 8.68 -6.14
CA PRO A 47 -2.08 9.44 -5.84
C PRO A 47 -2.81 9.83 -7.14
N SER A 48 -4.14 9.88 -7.09
CA SER A 48 -5.00 10.22 -8.23
C SER A 48 -4.71 11.58 -8.86
N ASP A 49 -4.03 12.47 -8.15
CA ASP A 49 -3.58 13.79 -8.63
C ASP A 49 -2.21 13.74 -9.32
N SER A 50 -1.61 12.55 -9.48
CA SER A 50 -0.30 12.42 -10.10
C SER A 50 -0.37 12.78 -11.59
N PRO A 51 0.44 13.74 -12.06
CA PRO A 51 0.43 14.21 -13.46
C PRO A 51 0.88 13.15 -14.48
N TRP A 52 1.22 11.93 -14.03
CA TRP A 52 1.63 10.78 -14.83
C TRP A 52 0.55 9.69 -14.95
N VAL A 53 -0.65 9.90 -14.40
CA VAL A 53 -1.82 9.07 -14.73
C VAL A 53 -2.28 9.48 -16.13
N ASN A 54 -1.76 8.82 -17.16
CA ASN A 54 -2.23 9.01 -18.53
C ASN A 54 -3.68 8.48 -18.65
N PRO A 55 -4.68 9.32 -18.96
CA PRO A 55 -6.05 8.85 -19.18
C PRO A 55 -6.27 8.28 -20.60
N ASP A 56 -5.22 8.15 -21.42
CA ASP A 56 -5.29 7.91 -22.87
C ASP A 56 -4.51 6.64 -23.31
N LEU A 57 -4.51 5.58 -22.50
CA LEU A 57 -4.12 4.22 -22.94
C LEU A 57 -5.35 3.30 -22.95
#